data_AF-A0A9D4TM96-F1
#
_entry.id   AF-A0A9D4TM96-F1
#
_cell.length_a   1.000
_cell.length_b   1.000
_cell.length_c   1.000
_cell.angle_alpha   90.00
_cell.angle_beta   90.00
_cell.angle_gamma   90.00
#
_symmetry.space_group_name_H-M   'P 1'
#
loop_
_entity.id
_entity.type
_entity.pdbx_description
1 polymer ?
#
loop_
_entity_poly.entity_id
_entity_poly.type
_entity_poly.pdbx_seq_one_letter_code
_entity_poly.pdbx_strand_id
1 'polypeptide(L)'
;MDASAAMNHTGHDHSAHAAHGHESAGMDVQMAGMDMGGAAGGDMKFMAAVGRRADGSYYYFHGGFDGHILPGCFFLFWGLWWAVATFTHYTRSLAAKKQFRTRGWQLLPFGPRRLRQMPLEPFVKLVLPLAGILAELWLGHESYRQLYHSDGKFETENLNDWQHSTMYASFMASGLVDLLGFYFGAPHSAELSFLGLAFLSEGLLLVFHLKGPRVEIMVHLILVLQILATVVAIVGEMAAPRSILAATARPWLTMLQGVWWIQTAYIMYKSQPQWDPDYMGSGMMVPVPFVLWMLGTAFFTFCLFLIIKAITERQTGRKLSCSNDGGSSAEHHLHAPLPLDEEADGLPGPGGPYTPEVELSGLPLKTYAAHNGHGV
;
A
#
# COMPACT_ATOMS: atom_id res chain seq x y z
N MET A 1 71.66 -50.72 19.30
CA MET A 1 73.04 -50.82 18.81
C MET A 1 73.39 -49.46 18.23
N ASP A 2 74.42 -48.84 18.81
CA ASP A 2 75.33 -47.78 18.36
C ASP A 2 74.81 -46.71 17.36
N ALA A 3 74.83 -45.39 17.60
CA ALA A 3 75.76 -44.46 18.30
C ALA A 3 76.94 -43.95 17.46
N SER A 4 77.35 -42.69 17.76
CA SER A 4 78.35 -41.82 17.07
C SER A 4 77.89 -41.23 15.71
N ALA A 5 77.78 -39.90 15.49
CA ALA A 5 78.70 -38.74 15.64
C ALA A 5 79.58 -38.51 14.38
N ALA A 6 79.96 -37.30 13.94
CA ALA A 6 79.93 -35.97 14.57
C ALA A 6 79.87 -34.82 13.52
N MET A 7 79.53 -33.59 13.96
CA MET A 7 80.22 -32.26 13.78
C MET A 7 80.87 -31.90 12.42
N ASN A 8 80.90 -30.66 11.91
CA ASN A 8 80.87 -29.33 12.57
C ASN A 8 80.47 -28.17 11.61
N HIS A 9 79.91 -27.09 12.19
CA HIS A 9 80.12 -25.62 11.96
C HIS A 9 81.09 -25.13 10.84
N THR A 10 80.92 -24.00 10.13
CA THR A 10 80.28 -22.65 10.36
C THR A 10 79.73 -22.07 9.01
N GLY A 11 79.10 -20.88 8.85
CA GLY A 11 78.57 -19.82 9.76
C GLY A 11 78.33 -18.45 9.07
N HIS A 12 77.68 -17.51 9.78
CA HIS A 12 77.46 -16.06 9.54
C HIS A 12 76.71 -15.50 8.30
N ASP A 13 75.51 -14.97 8.58
CA ASP A 13 75.01 -13.59 8.34
C ASP A 13 75.38 -12.80 7.07
N HIS A 14 74.36 -12.31 6.36
CA HIS A 14 73.86 -10.93 6.59
C HIS A 14 72.49 -10.65 5.93
N SER A 15 71.72 -9.74 6.53
CA SER A 15 70.38 -9.32 6.12
C SER A 15 70.38 -8.19 5.08
N ALA A 16 69.55 -8.28 4.04
CA ALA A 16 68.99 -7.12 3.34
C ALA A 16 67.65 -7.47 2.65
N HIS A 17 66.60 -6.70 2.92
CA HIS A 17 65.36 -6.71 2.14
C HIS A 17 65.54 -5.92 0.83
N ALA A 18 65.04 -6.44 -0.30
CA ALA A 18 63.88 -5.87 -1.02
C ALA A 18 63.72 -6.45 -2.43
N ALA A 19 62.46 -6.61 -2.86
CA ALA A 19 61.98 -6.71 -4.24
C ALA A 19 62.65 -7.73 -5.19
N HIS A 20 61.89 -8.76 -5.61
CA HIS A 20 61.27 -8.76 -6.94
C HIS A 20 60.13 -9.78 -7.01
N GLY A 21 59.27 -9.61 -8.03
CA GLY A 21 57.96 -10.24 -8.12
C GLY A 21 57.93 -11.76 -8.10
N HIS A 22 56.81 -12.29 -7.62
CA HIS A 22 56.42 -13.69 -7.82
C HIS A 22 55.12 -13.74 -8.60
N GLU A 23 55.14 -14.47 -9.71
CA GLU A 23 53.98 -14.78 -10.53
C GLU A 23 53.00 -15.68 -9.76
N SER A 24 51.70 -15.52 -10.01
CA SER A 24 50.72 -16.58 -9.77
C SER A 24 49.67 -16.61 -10.87
N ALA A 25 49.94 -17.45 -11.88
CA ALA A 25 49.03 -18.08 -12.82
C ALA A 25 47.63 -17.44 -13.01
N GLY A 26 47.46 -16.71 -14.11
CA GLY A 26 46.13 -16.49 -14.68
C GLY A 26 45.60 -17.78 -15.31
N MET A 27 44.33 -18.10 -15.08
CA MET A 27 43.60 -19.07 -15.91
C MET A 27 43.04 -18.33 -17.13
N ASP A 28 43.73 -18.44 -18.27
CA ASP A 28 43.21 -17.98 -19.55
C ASP A 28 41.98 -18.80 -19.95
N VAL A 29 40.79 -18.23 -19.71
CA VAL A 29 39.57 -18.66 -20.41
C VAL A 29 39.51 -17.89 -21.72
N GLN A 30 39.83 -18.58 -22.81
CA GLN A 30 39.77 -18.07 -24.18
C GLN A 30 38.34 -17.64 -24.54
N MET A 31 38.02 -16.37 -24.31
CA MET A 31 36.84 -15.72 -24.90
C MET A 31 37.06 -15.58 -26.41
N ALA A 32 36.63 -16.59 -27.17
CA ALA A 32 36.59 -16.52 -28.62
C ALA A 32 35.65 -15.39 -29.04
N GLY A 33 36.21 -14.33 -29.63
CA GLY A 33 35.45 -13.19 -30.09
C GLY A 33 34.48 -13.58 -31.22
N MET A 34 33.19 -13.41 -30.98
CA MET A 34 32.22 -13.19 -32.05
C MET A 34 31.98 -11.70 -32.17
N ASP A 35 32.75 -11.07 -33.07
CA ASP A 35 32.38 -9.79 -33.65
C ASP A 35 31.04 -9.94 -34.38
N MET A 36 30.00 -9.30 -33.85
CA MET A 36 28.67 -9.26 -34.44
C MET A 36 28.20 -7.81 -34.52
N GLY A 37 28.59 -7.16 -35.62
CA GLY A 37 27.78 -6.15 -36.32
C GLY A 37 27.27 -4.99 -35.48
N GLY A 38 28.04 -3.89 -35.46
CA GLY A 38 27.66 -2.66 -34.79
C GLY A 38 26.34 -2.03 -35.26
N ALA A 39 25.87 -1.08 -34.46
CA ALA A 39 24.75 -0.15 -34.70
C ALA A 39 23.30 -0.71 -34.74
N ALA A 40 23.03 -1.98 -35.03
CA ALA A 40 21.63 -2.48 -35.10
C ALA A 40 21.06 -3.03 -33.77
N GLY A 41 21.92 -3.42 -32.82
CA GLY A 41 21.50 -4.10 -31.58
C GLY A 41 20.97 -3.20 -30.46
N GLY A 42 21.21 -1.89 -30.53
CA GLY A 42 20.71 -0.91 -29.55
C GLY A 42 19.22 -0.65 -29.72
N ASP A 43 18.82 -0.24 -30.92
CA ASP A 43 17.45 0.21 -31.20
C ASP A 43 16.37 -0.87 -30.95
N MET A 44 16.70 -2.15 -31.16
CA MET A 44 15.76 -3.24 -30.87
C MET A 44 15.47 -3.43 -29.37
N LYS A 45 16.41 -3.10 -28.47
CA LYS A 45 16.18 -3.16 -27.01
C LYS A 45 15.18 -2.09 -26.54
N PHE A 46 15.12 -0.94 -27.22
CA PHE A 46 14.16 0.12 -26.90
C PHE A 46 12.77 -0.14 -27.51
N MET A 47 12.66 -1.01 -28.51
CA MET A 47 11.40 -1.36 -29.18
C MET A 47 10.74 -2.63 -28.63
N ALA A 48 11.52 -3.62 -28.20
CA ALA A 48 11.00 -4.88 -27.67
C ALA A 48 10.91 -4.86 -26.13
N ALA A 49 9.72 -5.04 -25.57
CA ALA A 49 9.54 -5.16 -24.11
C ALA A 49 9.96 -6.54 -23.55
N VAL A 50 9.98 -7.57 -24.41
CA VAL A 50 10.36 -8.96 -24.07
C VAL A 50 11.40 -9.48 -25.05
N GLY A 51 12.44 -10.11 -24.52
CA GLY A 51 13.42 -10.88 -25.28
C GLY A 51 13.22 -12.38 -25.12
N ARG A 52 13.65 -13.16 -26.12
CA ARG A 52 13.70 -14.64 -26.08
C ARG A 52 15.14 -15.12 -26.01
N ARG A 53 15.36 -16.24 -25.32
CA ARG A 53 16.63 -16.99 -25.31
C ARG A 53 16.54 -18.20 -26.26
N ALA A 54 17.69 -18.77 -26.60
CA ALA A 54 17.79 -19.92 -27.51
C ALA A 54 17.11 -21.20 -26.96
N ASP A 55 16.90 -21.29 -25.64
CA ASP A 55 16.16 -22.38 -24.97
C ASP A 55 14.62 -22.18 -24.99
N GLY A 56 14.13 -21.10 -25.63
CA GLY A 56 12.71 -20.74 -25.67
C GLY A 56 12.22 -19.91 -24.48
N SER A 57 13.01 -19.79 -23.41
CA SER A 57 12.66 -18.95 -22.25
C SER A 57 12.62 -17.47 -22.62
N TYR A 58 11.78 -16.70 -21.93
CA TYR A 58 11.60 -15.26 -22.15
C TYR A 58 12.11 -14.45 -20.96
N TYR A 59 12.46 -13.19 -21.20
CA TYR A 59 12.84 -12.21 -20.18
C TYR A 59 12.32 -10.82 -20.55
N TYR A 60 11.99 -10.01 -19.54
CA TYR A 60 11.55 -8.63 -19.72
C TYR A 60 12.74 -7.68 -19.72
N PHE A 61 12.65 -6.62 -20.53
CA PHE A 61 13.60 -5.50 -20.52
C PHE A 61 13.17 -4.37 -19.57
N HIS A 62 12.00 -4.48 -18.94
CA HIS A 62 11.42 -3.47 -18.06
C HIS A 62 11.19 -4.05 -16.68
N GLY A 63 11.52 -3.27 -15.65
CA GLY A 63 11.46 -3.69 -14.25
C GLY A 63 12.41 -4.86 -13.93
N GLY A 64 12.27 -5.39 -12.72
CA GLY A 64 13.01 -6.58 -12.28
C GLY A 64 12.24 -7.33 -11.20
N PHE A 65 12.58 -8.61 -11.00
CA PHE A 65 11.97 -9.46 -9.97
C PHE A 65 12.06 -8.82 -8.58
N ASP A 66 13.24 -8.36 -8.19
CA ASP A 66 13.47 -7.74 -6.88
C ASP A 66 12.75 -6.39 -6.73
N GLY A 67 12.67 -5.61 -7.83
CA GLY A 67 11.88 -4.38 -7.92
C GLY A 67 10.36 -4.60 -7.77
N HIS A 68 9.87 -5.84 -7.86
CA HIS A 68 8.48 -6.19 -7.53
C HIS A 68 8.35 -6.84 -6.15
N ILE A 69 9.30 -7.72 -5.77
CA ILE A 69 9.29 -8.39 -4.46
C ILE A 69 9.48 -7.40 -3.32
N LEU A 70 10.39 -6.43 -3.45
CA LEU A 70 10.70 -5.47 -2.38
C LEU A 70 9.50 -4.57 -2.01
N PRO A 71 8.85 -3.84 -2.95
CA PRO A 71 7.64 -3.09 -2.62
C PRO A 71 6.49 -4.01 -2.23
N GLY A 72 6.39 -5.21 -2.82
CA GLY A 72 5.37 -6.20 -2.44
C GLY A 72 5.45 -6.62 -0.97
N CYS A 73 6.65 -6.96 -0.50
CA CYS A 73 6.91 -7.22 0.92
C CYS A 73 6.62 -5.99 1.79
N PHE A 74 7.07 -4.80 1.37
CA PHE A 74 6.81 -3.55 2.11
C PHE A 74 5.31 -3.30 2.30
N PHE A 75 4.52 -3.25 1.23
CA PHE A 75 3.08 -3.01 1.30
C PHE A 75 2.34 -4.11 2.08
N LEU A 76 2.77 -5.37 1.97
CA LEU A 76 2.19 -6.47 2.73
C LEU A 76 2.39 -6.30 4.24
N PHE A 77 3.62 -6.05 4.69
CA PHE A 77 3.91 -5.83 6.11
C PHE A 77 3.34 -4.52 6.64
N TRP A 78 3.30 -3.47 5.82
CA TRP A 78 2.74 -2.17 6.18
C TRP A 78 1.20 -2.21 6.32
N GLY A 79 0.52 -2.88 5.38
CA GLY A 79 -0.93 -3.13 5.48
C GLY A 79 -1.27 -4.01 6.69
N LEU A 80 -0.47 -5.04 6.97
CA LEU A 80 -0.62 -5.88 8.16
C LEU A 80 -0.43 -5.08 9.46
N TRP A 81 0.59 -4.21 9.51
CA TRP A 81 0.82 -3.29 10.63
C TRP A 81 -0.40 -2.41 10.89
N TRP A 82 -0.93 -1.75 9.84
CA TRP A 82 -2.14 -0.94 9.95
C TRP A 82 -3.36 -1.76 10.39
N ALA A 83 -3.55 -2.99 9.88
CA ALA A 83 -4.65 -3.87 10.31
C ALA A 83 -4.55 -4.19 11.82
N VAL A 84 -3.37 -4.63 12.29
CA VAL A 84 -3.13 -4.96 13.70
C VAL A 84 -3.39 -3.75 14.59
N ALA A 85 -2.88 -2.58 14.21
CA ALA A 85 -3.03 -1.37 15.00
C ALA A 85 -4.49 -0.85 15.02
N THR A 86 -5.16 -0.79 13.86
CA THR A 86 -6.58 -0.39 13.75
C THR A 86 -7.49 -1.31 14.56
N PHE A 87 -7.34 -2.64 14.45
CA PHE A 87 -8.15 -3.59 15.22
C PHE A 87 -7.86 -3.52 16.71
N THR A 88 -6.60 -3.31 17.12
CA THR A 88 -6.24 -3.13 18.53
C THR A 88 -6.82 -1.84 19.10
N HIS A 89 -6.80 -0.74 18.33
CA HIS A 89 -7.39 0.55 18.72
C HIS A 89 -8.92 0.45 18.83
N TYR A 90 -9.59 -0.19 17.87
CA TYR A 90 -11.04 -0.42 17.88
C TYR A 90 -11.48 -1.29 19.07
N THR A 91 -10.89 -2.48 19.24
CA THR A 91 -11.26 -3.41 20.33
C THR A 91 -11.01 -2.82 21.72
N ARG A 92 -9.94 -2.04 21.90
CA ARG A 92 -9.70 -1.28 23.15
C ARG A 92 -10.66 -0.13 23.34
N SER A 93 -11.08 0.54 22.27
CA SER A 93 -12.12 1.59 22.34
C SER A 93 -13.43 0.98 22.85
N LEU A 94 -13.86 -0.16 22.30
CA LEU A 94 -15.01 -0.93 22.80
C LEU A 94 -14.82 -1.33 24.28
N ALA A 95 -13.69 -1.94 24.66
CA ALA A 95 -13.43 -2.37 26.03
C ALA A 95 -13.47 -1.22 27.05
N ALA A 96 -13.03 -0.03 26.63
CA ALA A 96 -13.03 1.20 27.42
C ALA A 96 -14.36 1.99 27.33
N LYS A 97 -15.37 1.50 26.61
CA LYS A 97 -16.64 2.20 26.30
C LYS A 97 -16.42 3.59 25.67
N LYS A 98 -15.39 3.72 24.82
CA LYS A 98 -15.07 4.94 24.07
C LYS A 98 -15.48 4.79 22.61
N GLN A 99 -15.95 5.88 22.02
CA GLN A 99 -16.24 5.91 20.59
C GLN A 99 -14.93 5.74 19.79
N PHE A 100 -14.91 4.77 18.88
CA PHE A 100 -13.82 4.61 17.92
C PHE A 100 -13.79 5.80 16.95
N ARG A 101 -12.57 6.24 16.63
CA ARG A 101 -12.29 7.13 15.51
C ARG A 101 -10.97 6.71 14.87
N THR A 102 -10.95 6.63 13.54
CA THR A 102 -9.77 6.28 12.76
C THR A 102 -8.71 7.40 12.74
N ARG A 103 -7.54 7.09 12.16
CA ARG A 103 -6.32 7.94 12.13
C ARG A 103 -5.54 7.68 10.84
N GLY A 104 -4.87 8.70 10.28
CA GLY A 104 -4.04 8.51 9.07
C GLY A 104 -2.78 7.69 9.33
N TRP A 105 -2.29 7.70 10.56
CA TRP A 105 -1.16 6.92 11.04
C TRP A 105 -1.44 6.33 12.43
N GLN A 106 -0.66 5.31 12.83
CA GLN A 106 -0.94 4.53 14.03
C GLN A 106 0.12 4.71 15.13
N LEU A 107 -0.35 4.74 16.39
CA LEU A 107 0.51 4.58 17.56
C LEU A 107 0.79 3.10 17.79
N LEU A 108 1.94 2.79 18.40
CA LEU A 108 2.29 1.43 18.80
C LEU A 108 1.16 0.75 19.62
N PRO A 109 0.58 -0.36 19.15
CA PRO A 109 -0.46 -1.07 19.89
C PRO A 109 0.10 -1.73 21.16
N PHE A 110 1.38 -2.05 21.24
CA PHE A 110 2.00 -2.72 22.38
C PHE A 110 3.35 -2.11 22.76
N GLY A 111 3.91 -2.52 23.91
CA GLY A 111 5.22 -2.08 24.40
C GLY A 111 5.21 -0.89 25.39
N PRO A 112 6.40 -0.35 25.71
CA PRO A 112 6.60 0.70 26.71
C PRO A 112 5.72 1.94 26.51
N ARG A 113 5.23 2.53 27.60
CA ARG A 113 4.33 3.71 27.55
C ARG A 113 4.91 4.88 26.76
N ARG A 114 6.23 5.13 26.88
CA ARG A 114 6.93 6.19 26.13
C ARG A 114 6.83 5.97 24.61
N LEU A 115 7.18 4.78 24.12
CA LEU A 115 7.11 4.45 22.70
C LEU A 115 5.67 4.48 22.16
N ARG A 116 4.68 4.07 22.95
CA ARG A 116 3.24 4.16 22.61
C ARG A 116 2.69 5.59 22.56
N GLN A 117 3.49 6.60 22.88
CA GLN A 117 3.13 8.02 22.79
C GLN A 117 3.92 8.77 21.70
N MET A 118 4.89 8.12 21.04
CA MET A 118 5.72 8.74 20.00
C MET A 118 5.13 8.51 18.59
N PRO A 119 5.27 9.48 17.66
CA PRO A 119 4.82 9.37 16.28
C PRO A 119 5.82 8.56 15.43
N LEU A 120 6.06 7.29 15.81
CA LEU A 120 7.06 6.46 15.14
C LEU A 120 6.72 6.15 13.68
N GLU A 121 5.46 5.87 13.36
CA GLU A 121 5.04 5.62 11.97
C GLU A 121 5.28 6.85 11.07
N PRO A 122 4.91 8.09 11.46
CA PRO A 122 5.29 9.31 10.75
C PRO A 122 6.80 9.49 10.54
N PHE A 123 7.64 9.18 11.54
CA PHE A 123 9.10 9.19 11.34
C PHE A 123 9.55 8.15 10.29
N VAL A 124 8.96 6.95 10.29
CA VAL A 124 9.27 5.92 9.28
C VAL A 124 8.79 6.32 7.89
N LYS A 125 7.61 6.94 7.76
CA LYS A 125 7.11 7.55 6.51
C LYS A 125 7.98 8.71 6.00
N LEU A 126 8.74 9.38 6.87
CA LEU A 126 9.69 10.42 6.46
C LEU A 126 11.04 9.82 6.04
N VAL A 127 11.60 8.94 6.88
CA VAL A 127 12.99 8.45 6.71
C VAL A 127 13.11 7.39 5.62
N LEU A 128 12.16 6.45 5.48
CA LEU A 128 12.28 5.39 4.46
C LEU A 128 12.18 5.93 3.03
N PRO A 129 11.22 6.80 2.66
CA PRO A 129 11.18 7.33 1.30
C PRO A 129 12.36 8.28 1.01
N LEU A 130 12.86 9.02 2.01
CA LEU A 130 14.09 9.80 1.87
C LEU A 130 15.30 8.88 1.59
N ALA A 131 15.43 7.76 2.30
CA ALA A 131 16.47 6.77 2.03
C ALA A 131 16.30 6.12 0.64
N GLY A 132 15.07 5.90 0.17
CA GLY A 132 14.78 5.46 -1.19
C GLY A 132 15.23 6.48 -2.25
N ILE A 133 14.87 7.75 -2.09
CA ILE A 133 15.33 8.85 -2.97
C ILE A 133 16.88 8.92 -3.01
N LEU A 134 17.53 8.79 -1.85
CA LEU A 134 18.99 8.76 -1.77
C LEU A 134 19.60 7.50 -2.39
N ALA A 135 18.92 6.36 -2.34
CA ALA A 135 19.38 5.13 -2.98
C ALA A 135 19.33 5.24 -4.51
N GLU A 136 18.16 5.57 -5.06
CA GLU A 136 17.92 5.64 -6.51
C GLU A 136 18.79 6.72 -7.17
N LEU A 137 18.84 7.94 -6.61
CA LEU A 137 19.50 9.10 -7.25
C LEU A 137 20.93 9.39 -6.76
N TRP A 138 21.46 8.64 -5.79
CA TRP A 138 22.84 8.84 -5.26
C TRP A 138 23.65 7.58 -4.91
N LEU A 139 23.11 6.35 -4.97
CA LEU A 139 23.85 5.15 -4.54
C LEU A 139 23.76 3.91 -5.47
N GLY A 140 22.80 3.81 -6.38
CA GLY A 140 22.58 2.59 -7.19
C GLY A 140 23.56 2.33 -8.36
N HIS A 141 23.87 3.37 -9.16
CA HIS A 141 24.60 3.32 -10.44
C HIS A 141 25.59 4.51 -10.59
N GLU A 142 26.16 4.77 -11.78
CA GLU A 142 27.15 5.85 -11.95
C GLU A 142 26.58 7.20 -12.44
N SER A 143 25.39 7.24 -13.09
CA SER A 143 24.83 8.48 -13.69
C SER A 143 23.32 8.73 -13.49
N TYR A 144 22.65 8.08 -12.52
CA TYR A 144 21.19 8.18 -12.23
C TYR A 144 20.59 9.60 -12.15
N ARG A 145 21.39 10.61 -11.77
CA ARG A 145 20.94 11.99 -11.53
C ARG A 145 20.90 12.84 -12.80
N GLN A 146 21.40 12.30 -13.90
CA GLN A 146 21.42 12.99 -15.18
C GLN A 146 20.00 12.92 -15.77
N LEU A 147 19.24 14.01 -15.66
CA LEU A 147 17.91 14.09 -16.29
C LEU A 147 17.99 14.33 -17.80
N TYR A 148 19.06 14.97 -18.27
CA TYR A 148 19.24 15.34 -19.68
C TYR A 148 20.49 14.72 -20.29
N HIS A 149 20.35 14.12 -21.47
CA HIS A 149 21.46 13.70 -22.31
C HIS A 149 22.17 14.91 -22.94
N SER A 150 23.36 14.73 -23.52
CA SER A 150 24.14 15.82 -24.13
C SER A 150 23.48 16.49 -25.34
N ASP A 151 22.44 15.90 -25.92
CA ASP A 151 21.62 16.49 -26.99
C ASP A 151 20.39 17.27 -26.47
N GLY A 152 20.24 17.39 -25.15
CA GLY A 152 19.16 18.11 -24.48
C GLY A 152 17.85 17.31 -24.32
N LYS A 153 17.78 16.06 -24.78
CA LYS A 153 16.63 15.18 -24.52
C LYS A 153 16.70 14.58 -23.11
N PHE A 154 15.60 13.99 -22.65
CA PHE A 154 15.60 13.24 -21.39
C PHE A 154 16.45 11.98 -21.49
N GLU A 155 17.24 11.71 -20.46
CA GLU A 155 18.02 10.48 -20.34
C GLU A 155 17.10 9.30 -19.98
N THR A 156 16.82 8.43 -20.95
CA THR A 156 15.72 7.45 -20.86
C THR A 156 16.02 6.31 -19.89
N GLU A 157 17.30 6.00 -19.66
CA GLU A 157 17.72 4.98 -18.69
C GLU A 157 17.38 5.39 -17.25
N ASN A 158 17.50 6.69 -16.94
CA ASN A 158 17.28 7.25 -15.60
C ASN A 158 15.82 7.63 -15.30
N LEU A 159 14.93 7.68 -16.32
CA LEU A 159 13.56 8.18 -16.13
C LEU A 159 12.74 7.38 -15.12
N ASN A 160 13.07 6.10 -14.90
CA ASN A 160 12.42 5.27 -13.89
C ASN A 160 12.74 5.77 -12.47
N ASP A 161 14.02 5.99 -12.18
CA ASP A 161 14.54 6.48 -10.88
C ASP A 161 13.92 7.83 -10.49
N TRP A 162 13.69 8.71 -11.47
CA TRP A 162 12.98 9.98 -11.28
C TRP A 162 11.49 9.80 -10.98
N GLN A 163 10.82 8.83 -11.62
CA GLN A 163 9.42 8.48 -11.32
C GLN A 163 9.30 7.88 -9.90
N HIS A 164 10.17 6.93 -9.54
CA HIS A 164 10.24 6.36 -8.19
C HIS A 164 10.53 7.43 -7.13
N SER A 165 11.50 8.30 -7.36
CA SER A 165 11.83 9.40 -6.43
C SER A 165 10.68 10.38 -6.24
N THR A 166 9.90 10.66 -7.29
CA THR A 166 8.69 11.49 -7.20
C THR A 166 7.60 10.80 -6.38
N MET A 167 7.38 9.49 -6.58
CA MET A 167 6.48 8.68 -5.78
C MET A 167 6.89 8.67 -4.29
N TYR A 168 8.17 8.43 -4.00
CA TYR A 168 8.73 8.46 -2.65
C TYR A 168 8.57 9.84 -2.00
N ALA A 169 8.77 10.93 -2.74
CA ALA A 169 8.57 12.29 -2.23
C ALA A 169 7.11 12.55 -1.80
N SER A 170 6.13 11.97 -2.49
CA SER A 170 4.71 12.05 -2.11
C SER A 170 4.42 11.31 -0.78
N PHE A 171 4.99 10.13 -0.56
CA PHE A 171 4.88 9.44 0.74
C PHE A 171 5.67 10.17 1.85
N MET A 172 6.83 10.74 1.54
CA MET A 172 7.59 11.59 2.47
C MET A 172 6.79 12.82 2.91
N ALA A 173 6.05 13.45 2.00
CA ALA A 173 5.16 14.57 2.30
C ALA A 173 4.00 14.15 3.23
N SER A 174 3.43 12.96 3.06
CA SER A 174 2.46 12.39 4.02
C SER A 174 3.06 12.21 5.41
N GLY A 175 4.27 11.65 5.52
CA GLY A 175 4.97 11.53 6.82
C GLY A 175 5.27 12.88 7.48
N LEU A 176 5.63 13.89 6.69
CA LEU A 176 5.84 15.25 7.19
C LEU A 176 4.54 15.88 7.71
N VAL A 177 3.43 15.76 6.98
CA VAL A 177 2.12 16.28 7.43
C VAL A 177 1.63 15.57 8.69
N ASP A 178 1.85 14.26 8.82
CA ASP A 178 1.55 13.52 10.05
C ASP A 178 2.37 14.05 11.25
N LEU A 179 3.67 14.32 11.07
CA LEU A 179 4.53 14.90 12.11
C LEU A 179 4.10 16.33 12.48
N LEU A 180 3.81 17.18 11.49
CA LEU A 180 3.34 18.55 11.72
C LEU A 180 2.00 18.54 12.47
N GLY A 181 1.07 17.66 12.09
CA GLY A 181 -0.21 17.47 12.77
C GLY A 181 -0.06 16.99 14.22
N PHE A 182 0.95 16.15 14.50
CA PHE A 182 1.25 15.69 15.86
C PHE A 182 1.81 16.80 16.77
N TYR A 183 2.75 17.63 16.28
CA TYR A 183 3.42 18.64 17.10
C TYR A 183 2.73 20.01 17.15
N PHE A 184 2.06 20.42 16.06
CA PHE A 184 1.48 21.75 15.93
C PHE A 184 -0.05 21.74 15.76
N GLY A 185 -0.65 20.56 15.58
CA GLY A 185 -2.06 20.39 15.22
C GLY A 185 -2.30 20.52 13.71
N ALA A 186 -3.36 19.89 13.22
CA ALA A 186 -3.78 19.97 11.82
C ALA A 186 -5.31 19.91 11.71
N PRO A 187 -5.89 20.38 10.58
CA PRO A 187 -7.29 20.17 10.26
C PRO A 187 -7.67 18.68 10.30
N HIS A 188 -8.94 18.38 10.61
CA HIS A 188 -9.38 17.00 10.63
C HIS A 188 -9.15 16.32 9.27
N SER A 189 -8.62 15.10 9.31
CA SER A 189 -8.30 14.27 8.15
C SER A 189 -7.16 14.76 7.25
N ALA A 190 -6.40 15.80 7.61
CA ALA A 190 -5.22 16.22 6.84
C ALA A 190 -4.21 15.07 6.59
N GLU A 191 -3.97 14.25 7.61
CA GLU A 191 -3.17 13.00 7.56
C GLU A 191 -3.66 12.05 6.45
N LEU A 192 -4.97 11.79 6.40
CA LEU A 192 -5.59 10.91 5.42
C LEU A 192 -5.62 11.54 4.02
N SER A 193 -5.83 12.86 3.91
CA SER A 193 -5.78 13.57 2.63
C SER A 193 -4.41 13.44 1.97
N PHE A 194 -3.32 13.70 2.70
CA PHE A 194 -1.97 13.57 2.15
C PHE A 194 -1.57 12.12 1.89
N LEU A 195 -2.04 11.17 2.71
CA LEU A 195 -1.86 9.75 2.41
C LEU A 195 -2.60 9.34 1.12
N GLY A 196 -3.82 9.83 0.92
CA GLY A 196 -4.60 9.62 -0.30
C GLY A 196 -3.94 10.24 -1.53
N LEU A 197 -3.34 11.43 -1.40
CA LEU A 197 -2.53 12.06 -2.46
C LEU A 197 -1.27 11.24 -2.78
N ALA A 198 -0.63 10.61 -1.80
CA ALA A 198 0.53 9.74 -2.04
C ALA A 198 0.15 8.50 -2.87
N PHE A 199 -0.91 7.77 -2.48
CA PHE A 199 -1.43 6.66 -3.30
C PHE A 199 -1.96 7.13 -4.66
N LEU A 200 -2.57 8.32 -4.76
CA LEU A 200 -2.98 8.87 -6.05
C LEU A 200 -1.78 9.18 -6.95
N SER A 201 -0.69 9.70 -6.39
CA SER A 201 0.57 9.93 -7.12
C SER A 201 1.19 8.62 -7.60
N GLU A 202 1.24 7.57 -6.76
CA GLU A 202 1.67 6.22 -7.14
C GLU A 202 0.80 5.70 -8.31
N GLY A 203 -0.52 5.75 -8.15
CA GLY A 203 -1.46 5.27 -9.17
C GLY A 203 -1.36 6.02 -10.49
N LEU A 204 -1.20 7.34 -10.48
CA LEU A 204 -1.04 8.16 -11.69
C LEU A 204 0.29 7.89 -12.39
N LEU A 205 1.40 7.81 -11.65
CA LEU A 205 2.71 7.45 -12.23
C LEU A 205 2.64 6.06 -12.87
N LEU A 206 2.02 5.09 -12.21
CA LEU A 206 1.86 3.74 -12.73
C LEU A 206 0.94 3.67 -13.96
N VAL A 207 -0.18 4.41 -13.98
CA VAL A 207 -1.09 4.51 -15.16
C VAL A 207 -0.31 4.89 -16.42
N PHE A 208 0.54 5.90 -16.34
CA PHE A 208 1.33 6.37 -17.48
C PHE A 208 2.62 5.57 -17.70
N HIS A 209 2.89 4.56 -16.87
CA HIS A 209 3.98 3.59 -17.06
C HIS A 209 3.55 2.34 -17.86
N LEU A 210 2.24 2.07 -18.01
CA LEU A 210 1.73 0.87 -18.68
C LEU A 210 2.25 0.72 -20.12
N LYS A 211 2.98 -0.38 -20.37
CA LYS A 211 3.57 -0.74 -21.67
C LYS A 211 3.79 -2.26 -21.76
N GLY A 212 4.33 -2.73 -22.88
CA GLY A 212 4.73 -4.11 -23.08
C GLY A 212 3.63 -5.05 -23.58
N PRO A 213 3.84 -6.38 -23.55
CA PRO A 213 2.89 -7.38 -23.98
C PRO A 213 1.64 -7.41 -23.09
N ARG A 214 0.58 -8.07 -23.57
CA ARG A 214 -0.72 -8.15 -22.89
C ARG A 214 -0.62 -8.60 -21.43
N VAL A 215 0.24 -9.56 -21.10
CA VAL A 215 0.36 -10.06 -19.73
C VAL A 215 0.97 -9.02 -18.78
N GLU A 216 1.96 -8.23 -19.24
CA GLU A 216 2.57 -7.11 -18.50
C GLU A 216 1.57 -5.97 -18.29
N ILE A 217 0.81 -5.60 -19.32
CA ILE A 217 -0.26 -4.60 -19.21
C ILE A 217 -1.32 -5.05 -18.20
N MET A 218 -1.75 -6.33 -18.23
CA MET A 218 -2.81 -6.82 -17.34
C MET A 218 -2.39 -6.85 -15.86
N VAL A 219 -1.16 -7.29 -15.54
CA VAL A 219 -0.69 -7.32 -14.14
C VAL A 219 -0.57 -5.90 -13.55
N HIS A 220 -0.04 -4.95 -14.32
CA HIS A 220 0.09 -3.55 -13.89
C HIS A 220 -1.26 -2.81 -13.89
N LEU A 221 -2.17 -3.10 -14.81
CA LEU A 221 -3.52 -2.51 -14.80
C LEU A 221 -4.31 -2.92 -13.55
N ILE A 222 -4.24 -4.19 -13.16
CA ILE A 222 -4.87 -4.66 -11.92
C ILE A 222 -4.26 -3.97 -10.70
N LEU A 223 -2.94 -3.77 -10.69
CA LEU A 223 -2.25 -3.03 -9.63
C LEU A 223 -2.69 -1.55 -9.57
N VAL A 224 -2.80 -0.86 -10.72
CA VAL A 224 -3.38 0.50 -10.81
C VAL A 224 -4.78 0.55 -10.21
N LEU A 225 -5.68 -0.36 -10.62
CA LEU A 225 -7.05 -0.40 -10.12
C LEU A 225 -7.10 -0.63 -8.61
N GLN A 226 -6.20 -1.46 -8.09
CA GLN A 226 -6.03 -1.73 -6.66
C GLN A 226 -5.54 -0.50 -5.86
N ILE A 227 -4.60 0.27 -6.41
CA ILE A 227 -4.13 1.53 -5.81
C ILE A 227 -5.25 2.57 -5.80
N LEU A 228 -5.99 2.73 -6.91
CA LEU A 228 -7.13 3.64 -6.98
C LEU A 228 -8.28 3.22 -6.04
N ALA A 229 -8.52 1.92 -5.86
CA ALA A 229 -9.43 1.42 -4.83
C ALA A 229 -8.97 1.79 -3.41
N THR A 230 -7.66 1.80 -3.15
CA THR A 230 -7.07 2.26 -1.88
C THR A 230 -7.30 3.75 -1.66
N VAL A 231 -7.19 4.59 -2.70
CA VAL A 231 -7.56 6.02 -2.64
C VAL A 231 -9.05 6.19 -2.32
N VAL A 232 -9.94 5.44 -2.97
CA VAL A 232 -11.39 5.46 -2.68
C VAL A 232 -11.68 5.00 -1.24
N ALA A 233 -10.97 3.99 -0.74
CA ALA A 233 -11.09 3.55 0.64
C ALA A 233 -10.63 4.62 1.64
N ILE A 234 -9.57 5.37 1.35
CA ILE A 234 -9.13 6.52 2.15
C ILE A 234 -10.21 7.62 2.19
N VAL A 235 -10.83 7.95 1.05
CA VAL A 235 -11.94 8.92 1.00
C VAL A 235 -13.15 8.42 1.80
N GLY A 236 -13.48 7.12 1.71
CA GLY A 236 -14.51 6.49 2.53
C GLY A 236 -14.19 6.51 4.04
N GLU A 237 -12.92 6.30 4.41
CA GLU A 237 -12.41 6.40 5.78
C GLU A 237 -12.51 7.83 6.32
N MET A 238 -12.26 8.84 5.49
CA MET A 238 -12.45 10.26 5.82
C MET A 238 -13.93 10.64 5.98
N ALA A 239 -14.82 10.10 5.15
CA ALA A 239 -16.26 10.36 5.20
C ALA A 239 -16.95 9.66 6.37
N ALA A 240 -16.49 8.46 6.74
CA ALA A 240 -17.04 7.65 7.83
C ALA A 240 -15.98 7.33 8.91
N PRO A 241 -15.38 8.34 9.60
CA PRO A 241 -14.21 8.15 10.47
C PRO A 241 -14.50 7.36 11.75
N ARG A 242 -15.76 7.02 12.01
CA ARG A 242 -16.23 6.17 13.12
C ARG A 242 -16.55 4.72 12.68
N SER A 243 -16.54 4.44 11.38
CA SER A 243 -16.82 3.12 10.82
C SER A 243 -15.56 2.26 10.84
N ILE A 244 -15.61 1.13 11.54
CA ILE A 244 -14.52 0.14 11.50
C ILE A 244 -14.36 -0.47 10.11
N LEU A 245 -15.45 -0.63 9.36
CA LEU A 245 -15.40 -1.16 7.99
C LEU A 245 -14.63 -0.23 7.06
N ALA A 246 -14.88 1.09 7.14
CA ALA A 246 -14.15 2.07 6.35
C ALA A 246 -12.66 2.10 6.73
N ALA A 247 -12.34 2.09 8.03
CA ALA A 247 -10.96 2.00 8.53
C ALA A 247 -10.26 0.66 8.25
N THR A 248 -11.00 -0.39 7.88
CA THR A 248 -10.44 -1.71 7.51
C THR A 248 -10.12 -1.81 6.02
N ALA A 249 -10.84 -1.05 5.17
CA ALA A 249 -10.65 -1.11 3.72
C ALA A 249 -9.23 -0.73 3.29
N ARG A 250 -8.67 0.38 3.81
CA ARG A 250 -7.28 0.80 3.53
C ARG A 250 -6.24 -0.30 3.84
N PRO A 251 -6.10 -0.82 5.07
CA PRO A 251 -5.09 -1.83 5.37
C PRO A 251 -5.27 -3.12 4.56
N TRP A 252 -6.51 -3.58 4.36
CA TRP A 252 -6.77 -4.75 3.52
C TRP A 252 -6.32 -4.54 2.07
N LEU A 253 -6.68 -3.41 1.46
CA LEU A 253 -6.30 -3.11 0.09
C LEU A 253 -4.78 -2.88 -0.07
N THR A 254 -4.12 -2.32 0.95
CA THR A 254 -2.64 -2.21 0.97
C THR A 254 -1.97 -3.58 1.09
N MET A 255 -2.51 -4.50 1.89
CA MET A 255 -2.04 -5.89 1.93
C MET A 255 -2.21 -6.59 0.58
N LEU A 256 -3.36 -6.42 -0.06
CA LEU A 256 -3.64 -7.01 -1.38
C LEU A 256 -2.72 -6.44 -2.47
N GLN A 257 -2.42 -5.13 -2.45
CA GLN A 257 -1.39 -4.50 -3.28
C GLN A 257 -0.02 -5.17 -3.08
N GLY A 258 0.38 -5.43 -1.84
CA GLY A 258 1.63 -6.13 -1.52
C GLY A 258 1.70 -7.57 -2.03
N VAL A 259 0.64 -8.36 -1.81
CA VAL A 259 0.53 -9.73 -2.35
C VAL A 259 0.53 -9.72 -3.89
N TRP A 260 -0.13 -8.75 -4.51
CA TRP A 260 -0.20 -8.66 -5.96
C TRP A 260 1.13 -8.29 -6.60
N TRP A 261 1.87 -7.33 -6.03
CA TRP A 261 3.27 -7.05 -6.42
C TRP A 261 4.14 -8.31 -6.43
N ILE A 262 4.07 -9.13 -5.36
CA ILE A 262 4.78 -10.41 -5.29
C ILE A 262 4.30 -11.35 -6.40
N GLN A 263 2.99 -11.52 -6.58
CA GLN A 263 2.42 -12.39 -7.62
C GLN A 263 2.85 -11.98 -9.04
N THR A 264 2.90 -10.68 -9.33
CA THR A 264 3.40 -10.12 -10.59
C THR A 264 4.86 -10.49 -10.83
N ALA A 265 5.71 -10.44 -9.80
CA ALA A 265 7.11 -10.85 -9.90
C ALA A 265 7.24 -12.32 -10.38
N TYR A 266 6.40 -13.22 -9.87
CA TYR A 266 6.38 -14.62 -10.27
C TYR A 266 5.79 -14.86 -11.66
N ILE A 267 4.80 -14.07 -12.09
CA ILE A 267 4.21 -14.14 -13.44
C ILE A 267 5.25 -13.71 -14.49
N MET A 268 5.93 -12.58 -14.25
CA MET A 268 6.83 -11.99 -15.24
C MET A 268 8.21 -12.65 -15.30
N TYR A 269 8.91 -12.78 -14.16
CA TYR A 269 10.37 -13.03 -14.18
C TYR A 269 10.79 -14.49 -13.88
N LYS A 270 9.85 -15.43 -13.82
CA LYS A 270 10.16 -16.88 -13.66
C LYS A 270 10.12 -17.68 -14.96
N SER A 271 9.87 -17.02 -16.09
CA SER A 271 9.91 -17.59 -17.44
C SER A 271 9.09 -18.89 -17.58
N GLN A 272 7.95 -18.97 -16.89
CA GLN A 272 7.13 -20.18 -16.82
C GLN A 272 6.22 -20.30 -18.05
N PRO A 273 6.07 -21.47 -18.68
CA PRO A 273 5.32 -21.60 -19.94
C PRO A 273 3.86 -21.11 -19.89
N GLN A 274 3.19 -21.25 -18.75
CA GLN A 274 1.81 -20.78 -18.54
C GLN A 274 1.66 -19.24 -18.46
N TRP A 275 2.77 -18.51 -18.40
CA TRP A 275 2.83 -17.04 -18.39
C TRP A 275 3.55 -16.48 -19.61
N ASP A 276 3.72 -17.30 -20.66
CA ASP A 276 4.34 -16.90 -21.93
C ASP A 276 3.68 -15.61 -22.48
N PRO A 277 4.44 -14.53 -22.76
CA PRO A 277 3.86 -13.24 -23.11
C PRO A 277 3.15 -13.19 -24.47
N ASP A 278 3.52 -14.11 -25.38
CA ASP A 278 2.93 -14.22 -26.72
C ASP A 278 1.69 -15.14 -26.71
N TYR A 279 1.48 -15.91 -25.64
CA TYR A 279 0.31 -16.76 -25.46
C TYR A 279 -0.89 -15.97 -24.90
N MET A 280 -1.96 -15.87 -25.68
CA MET A 280 -3.21 -15.18 -25.29
C MET A 280 -3.76 -15.67 -23.93
N GLY A 281 -3.66 -16.97 -23.64
CA GLY A 281 -4.16 -17.56 -22.40
C GLY A 281 -3.48 -17.01 -21.14
N SER A 282 -2.18 -16.67 -21.21
CA SER A 282 -1.43 -16.05 -20.12
C SER A 282 -2.12 -14.76 -19.64
N GLY A 283 -2.40 -13.86 -20.58
CA GLY A 283 -3.09 -12.58 -20.30
C GLY A 283 -4.54 -12.74 -19.86
N MET A 284 -5.25 -13.77 -20.33
CA MET A 284 -6.61 -14.09 -19.88
C MET A 284 -6.66 -14.69 -18.47
N MET A 285 -5.60 -15.38 -18.05
CA MET A 285 -5.54 -16.04 -16.74
C MET A 285 -5.20 -15.06 -15.59
N VAL A 286 -4.52 -13.94 -15.86
CA VAL A 286 -4.05 -12.96 -14.84
C VAL A 286 -5.11 -12.55 -13.80
N PRO A 287 -6.39 -12.26 -14.14
CA PRO A 287 -7.38 -11.85 -13.14
C PRO A 287 -7.74 -12.95 -12.12
N VAL A 288 -7.54 -14.23 -12.46
CA VAL A 288 -7.92 -15.37 -11.60
C VAL A 288 -7.11 -15.43 -10.30
N PRO A 289 -5.75 -15.45 -10.30
CA PRO A 289 -4.98 -15.38 -9.07
C PRO A 289 -5.22 -14.07 -8.31
N PHE A 290 -5.50 -12.94 -8.98
CA PHE A 290 -5.86 -11.69 -8.27
C PHE A 290 -7.12 -11.86 -7.44
N VAL A 291 -8.20 -12.41 -8.01
CA VAL A 291 -9.47 -12.66 -7.28
C VAL A 291 -9.26 -13.65 -6.14
N LEU A 292 -8.44 -14.69 -6.32
CA LEU A 292 -8.10 -15.63 -5.25
C LEU A 292 -7.33 -14.94 -4.10
N TRP A 293 -6.34 -14.09 -4.41
CA TRP A 293 -5.63 -13.31 -3.40
C TRP A 293 -6.50 -12.24 -2.73
N MET A 294 -7.44 -11.63 -3.45
CA MET A 294 -8.42 -10.69 -2.91
C MET A 294 -9.31 -11.37 -1.86
N LEU A 295 -9.86 -12.55 -2.18
CA LEU A 295 -10.66 -13.34 -1.25
C LEU A 295 -9.83 -13.85 -0.05
N GLY A 296 -8.62 -14.36 -0.31
CA GLY A 296 -7.71 -14.87 0.72
C GLY A 296 -7.27 -13.79 1.71
N THR A 297 -6.89 -12.60 1.23
CA THR A 297 -6.52 -11.46 2.09
C THR A 297 -7.71 -10.88 2.85
N ALA A 298 -8.91 -10.88 2.27
CA ALA A 298 -10.13 -10.46 2.96
C ALA A 298 -10.47 -11.43 4.12
N PHE A 299 -10.44 -12.74 3.86
CA PHE A 299 -10.64 -13.77 4.88
C PHE A 299 -9.58 -13.70 5.98
N PHE A 300 -8.29 -13.58 5.61
CA PHE A 300 -7.20 -13.36 6.57
C PHE A 300 -7.45 -12.13 7.46
N THR A 301 -7.86 -11.01 6.86
CA THR A 301 -8.15 -9.76 7.59
C THR A 301 -9.29 -9.94 8.59
N PHE A 302 -10.34 -10.67 8.22
CA PHE A 302 -11.43 -11.03 9.13
C PHE A 302 -10.97 -11.94 10.28
N CYS A 303 -10.19 -12.97 9.99
CA CYS A 303 -9.59 -13.83 11.03
C CYS A 303 -8.68 -13.05 11.97
N LEU A 304 -7.86 -12.13 11.46
CA LEU A 304 -6.99 -11.27 12.26
C LEU A 304 -7.79 -10.38 13.21
N PHE A 305 -8.91 -9.79 12.74
CA PHE A 305 -9.83 -9.06 13.60
C PHE A 305 -10.40 -9.93 14.73
N LEU A 306 -10.88 -11.14 14.42
CA LEU A 306 -11.42 -12.07 15.42
C LEU A 306 -10.36 -12.47 16.46
N ILE A 307 -9.12 -12.71 16.04
CA ILE A 307 -7.99 -13.02 16.93
C ILE A 307 -7.72 -11.86 17.88
N ILE A 308 -7.61 -10.63 17.37
CA ILE A 308 -7.34 -9.43 18.20
C ILE A 308 -8.51 -9.13 19.14
N LYS A 309 -9.76 -9.35 18.70
CA LYS A 309 -10.95 -9.29 19.54
C LYS A 309 -10.86 -10.30 20.69
N ALA A 310 -10.61 -11.57 20.39
CA ALA A 310 -10.50 -12.64 21.40
C ALA A 310 -9.35 -12.39 22.40
N ILE A 311 -8.19 -11.90 21.93
CA ILE A 311 -7.09 -11.49 22.80
C ILE A 311 -7.52 -10.36 23.74
N THR A 312 -8.22 -9.34 23.23
CA THR A 312 -8.68 -8.20 24.03
C THR A 312 -9.77 -8.60 25.03
N GLU A 313 -10.69 -9.49 24.64
CA GLU A 313 -11.70 -10.07 25.55
C GLU A 313 -11.04 -10.83 26.70
N ARG A 314 -10.03 -11.67 26.41
CA ARG A 314 -9.23 -12.38 27.43
C ARG A 314 -8.45 -11.44 28.34
N GLN A 315 -7.83 -10.39 27.81
CA GLN A 315 -7.05 -9.42 28.59
C GLN A 315 -7.92 -8.51 29.48
N THR A 316 -9.19 -8.30 29.12
CA THR A 316 -10.07 -7.36 29.83
C THR A 316 -11.16 -8.04 30.66
N GLY A 317 -11.37 -9.35 30.50
CA GLY A 317 -12.46 -10.10 31.16
C GLY A 317 -13.86 -9.68 30.69
N ARG A 318 -13.97 -9.00 29.54
CA ARG A 318 -15.22 -8.43 29.02
C ARG A 318 -15.52 -8.99 27.64
N LYS A 319 -16.78 -9.35 27.38
CA LYS A 319 -17.27 -9.68 26.04
C LYS A 319 -17.50 -8.37 25.26
N LEU A 320 -16.91 -8.26 24.07
CA LEU A 320 -17.04 -7.10 23.20
C LEU A 320 -18.18 -7.35 22.21
N SER A 321 -19.20 -6.49 22.24
CA SER A 321 -20.22 -6.42 21.19
C SER A 321 -19.73 -5.51 20.06
N CYS A 322 -20.00 -5.93 18.82
CA CYS A 322 -19.77 -5.12 17.62
C CYS A 322 -21.05 -4.45 17.11
N SER A 323 -22.19 -4.63 17.81
CA SER A 323 -23.47 -3.99 17.47
C SER A 323 -23.39 -2.47 17.60
N ASN A 324 -24.09 -1.75 16.71
CA ASN A 324 -24.29 -0.31 16.78
C ASN A 324 -25.42 0.06 17.77
N ASP A 325 -25.46 -0.59 18.94
CA ASP A 325 -26.49 -0.38 19.98
C ASP A 325 -26.17 0.90 20.79
N GLY A 326 -26.13 2.02 20.06
CA GLY A 326 -25.94 3.39 20.54
C GLY A 326 -27.22 4.23 20.46
N GLY A 327 -28.38 3.58 20.41
CA GLY A 327 -29.70 4.21 20.38
C GLY A 327 -30.78 3.22 20.86
N SER A 328 -31.63 3.68 21.78
CA SER A 328 -32.67 2.91 22.48
C SER A 328 -32.20 1.72 23.35
N SER A 329 -31.95 2.04 24.62
CA SER A 329 -32.23 1.11 25.74
C SER A 329 -33.00 1.87 26.83
N ALA A 330 -33.96 2.68 26.38
CA ALA A 330 -34.82 3.53 27.20
C ALA A 330 -36.30 3.31 26.85
N GLU A 331 -36.67 2.09 26.45
CA GLU A 331 -38.06 1.70 26.18
C GLU A 331 -38.21 0.16 26.23
N HIS A 332 -38.18 -0.42 27.44
CA HIS A 332 -38.83 -1.71 27.73
C HIS A 332 -38.96 -2.00 29.24
N HIS A 333 -39.47 -1.02 30.00
CA HIS A 333 -40.04 -1.26 31.32
C HIS A 333 -41.44 -0.63 31.38
N LEU A 334 -42.37 -1.32 32.05
CA LEU A 334 -43.82 -1.03 32.13
C LEU A 334 -44.66 -1.26 30.86
N HIS A 335 -44.95 -2.53 30.60
CA HIS A 335 -46.36 -2.90 30.39
C HIS A 335 -46.86 -3.59 31.66
N ALA A 336 -47.54 -2.83 32.52
CA ALA A 336 -48.44 -3.37 33.53
C ALA A 336 -49.88 -3.22 32.98
N PRO A 337 -50.78 -4.19 33.14
CA PRO A 337 -52.17 -4.04 32.70
C PRO A 337 -52.91 -3.09 33.65
N LEU A 338 -53.64 -2.13 33.10
CA LEU A 338 -54.64 -1.36 33.85
C LEU A 338 -55.94 -2.17 33.96
N PRO A 339 -56.65 -2.16 35.12
CA PRO A 339 -58.01 -2.67 35.22
C PRO A 339 -59.01 -1.77 34.47
N LEU A 340 -60.16 -2.36 34.13
CA LEU A 340 -61.37 -1.66 33.69
C LEU A 340 -62.11 -1.00 34.88
N ASP A 341 -63.21 -0.31 34.56
CA ASP A 341 -64.26 0.33 35.40
C ASP A 341 -64.24 1.87 35.18
N GLU A 342 -65.30 2.63 34.97
CA GLU A 342 -66.72 2.46 34.60
C GLU A 342 -67.24 3.92 34.33
N GLU A 343 -68.52 4.09 33.98
CA GLU A 343 -69.21 5.31 33.49
C GLU A 343 -69.07 6.63 34.29
N ALA A 344 -69.24 7.80 33.62
CA ALA A 344 -70.43 8.68 33.79
C ALA A 344 -70.28 10.14 33.23
N ASP A 345 -71.29 10.56 32.44
CA ASP A 345 -71.95 11.87 32.28
C ASP A 345 -71.27 13.26 32.43
N GLY A 346 -71.65 14.21 31.55
CA GLY A 346 -71.81 15.64 31.91
C GLY A 346 -71.36 16.72 30.90
N LEU A 347 -72.31 17.30 30.15
CA LEU A 347 -72.24 18.65 29.51
C LEU A 347 -73.06 19.66 30.36
N PRO A 348 -72.93 21.02 30.27
CA PRO A 348 -72.65 21.85 29.07
C PRO A 348 -71.74 23.12 29.26
N GLY A 349 -71.63 23.98 28.22
CA GLY A 349 -70.84 25.24 28.16
C GLY A 349 -71.49 26.49 28.81
N PRO A 350 -71.37 27.75 28.30
CA PRO A 350 -70.77 28.27 27.03
C PRO A 350 -69.86 29.54 27.20
N GLY A 351 -69.37 30.19 26.11
CA GLY A 351 -68.67 31.49 26.26
C GLY A 351 -68.00 32.24 25.07
N GLY A 352 -68.72 32.62 24.01
CA GLY A 352 -68.47 33.87 23.23
C GLY A 352 -67.34 33.96 22.17
N PRO A 353 -67.38 34.93 21.23
CA PRO A 353 -66.69 34.82 19.91
C PRO A 353 -65.71 35.95 19.55
N TYR A 354 -64.93 35.80 18.47
CA TYR A 354 -64.78 36.76 17.35
C TYR A 354 -63.87 36.19 16.22
N THR A 355 -64.32 36.34 14.96
CA THR A 355 -63.53 36.13 13.72
C THR A 355 -63.44 37.46 12.94
N PRO A 356 -62.56 37.59 11.91
CA PRO A 356 -62.95 37.21 10.54
C PRO A 356 -61.85 36.55 9.68
N GLU A 357 -62.26 35.99 8.55
CA GLU A 357 -61.43 35.36 7.49
C GLU A 357 -60.78 36.37 6.52
N VAL A 358 -59.69 35.96 5.86
CA VAL A 358 -59.39 36.27 4.42
C VAL A 358 -58.68 35.06 3.77
N GLU A 359 -58.98 34.79 2.49
CA GLU A 359 -58.63 33.59 1.71
C GLU A 359 -57.20 33.48 1.11
N LEU A 360 -56.88 32.22 0.77
CA LEU A 360 -56.05 31.65 -0.31
C LEU A 360 -55.13 32.54 -1.18
N SER A 361 -53.90 32.06 -1.43
CA SER A 361 -53.48 31.36 -2.69
C SER A 361 -51.95 31.30 -2.88
N GLY A 362 -51.43 30.32 -3.63
CA GLY A 362 -50.01 30.33 -4.12
C GLY A 362 -49.22 29.00 -4.06
N LEU A 363 -49.42 28.12 -5.04
CA LEU A 363 -48.65 26.89 -5.33
C LEU A 363 -47.29 27.19 -6.05
N PRO A 364 -46.44 26.20 -6.44
CA PRO A 364 -45.75 25.20 -5.61
C PRO A 364 -44.26 25.01 -6.04
N LEU A 365 -43.60 23.94 -5.56
CA LEU A 365 -42.26 23.50 -6.01
C LEU A 365 -42.15 23.20 -7.52
N LYS A 366 -40.95 23.41 -8.08
CA LYS A 366 -40.52 22.84 -9.37
C LYS A 366 -39.43 21.77 -9.17
N THR A 367 -39.79 20.52 -9.40
CA THR A 367 -38.85 19.45 -9.77
C THR A 367 -38.53 19.54 -11.26
N TYR A 368 -37.26 19.34 -11.65
CA TYR A 368 -36.87 19.16 -13.04
C TYR A 368 -36.54 17.69 -13.34
N ALA A 369 -37.25 17.12 -14.31
CA ALA A 369 -36.91 15.88 -14.99
C ALA A 369 -36.98 16.11 -16.51
N ALA A 370 -36.19 15.37 -17.27
CA ALA A 370 -35.91 15.65 -18.68
C ALA A 370 -37.04 15.21 -19.64
N HIS A 371 -37.06 15.80 -20.85
CA HIS A 371 -37.37 15.03 -22.05
C HIS A 371 -36.80 15.61 -23.34
N ASN A 372 -36.58 14.73 -24.32
CA ASN A 372 -36.05 15.00 -25.67
C ASN A 372 -37.08 15.71 -26.58
N GLY A 373 -36.62 16.39 -27.64
CA GLY A 373 -37.49 16.82 -28.76
C GLY A 373 -36.79 17.62 -29.87
N HIS A 374 -36.79 17.07 -31.09
CA HIS A 374 -36.21 17.61 -32.32
C HIS A 374 -36.68 19.01 -32.79
N GLY A 375 -35.83 19.67 -33.58
CA GLY A 375 -36.23 20.29 -34.85
C GLY A 375 -35.94 21.78 -35.04
N VAL A 376 -34.85 22.10 -35.78
CA VAL A 376 -34.83 22.70 -37.14
C VAL A 376 -33.54 22.24 -37.82
#